data_AF-A0A3M7MJD5-F1
#
_entry.id   AF-A0A3M7MJD5-F1
#
_cell.length_a   1.000
_cell.length_b   1.000
_cell.length_c   1.000
_cell.angle_alpha   90.00
_cell.angle_beta   90.00
_cell.angle_gamma   90.00
#
_symmetry.space_group_name_H-M   'P 1'
#
loop_
_entity.id
_entity.type
_entity.pdbx_description
1 polymer ?
#
loop_
_entity_poly.entity_id
_entity_poly.type
_entity_poly.pdbx_seq_one_letter_code
_entity_poly.pdbx_strand_id
1 'polypeptide(L)'
;MIGSAGPSLRTQKGFFTYSVGQQQSGQILAAAAEASSGIEPHIHGKPDNTQFSYLGRSYGVGAAVGLMDQAITSNSYAAGYIYEEKGYTAEVTCSYNRSSDFTLSGPVNEWIYAASGNLPDSEEGPEYSNYIGHDGKAIVAIGVAFSERSPRRFLSIAAGEAYAFLNNTQCEFDFTPTLFNVTVDIGSLNITVQPVKYIPDFNPERNLTRTLVRQFELMSNDMTNLYVSLLGEAFNSSIAAYRMSGNRTSLPREQAIMAAVGESMISMADTMLVSYASAQLMVGKMSTQQPAEVHIYALRLGQPVYIYAIFTFNLLIICAVAFEAMRTSGWSGLGRFNYLDPRDLIIAASRGGTDIAAAADDIMEHREGRRMKHLWLLSDPDVGNGSLIVNLKGDDDGHVKIRVGARQQGEEEITQYPSDEKTSYLELGEAAMASVPLTPKTPAKIKVGIFGSHLPGQD
;
A
#
# COMPACT_ATOMS: atom_id res chain seq x y z
N MET A 1 0.78 24.96 41.54
CA MET A 1 -0.60 24.43 41.65
C MET A 1 -0.55 22.95 41.33
N ILE A 2 -0.80 22.09 42.32
CA ILE A 2 -1.04 20.66 42.10
C ILE A 2 -2.38 20.57 41.36
N GLY A 3 -2.41 19.93 40.18
CA GLY A 3 -3.63 19.73 39.39
C GLY A 3 -3.80 20.62 38.14
N SER A 4 -2.91 21.57 37.84
CA SER A 4 -2.95 22.27 36.54
C SER A 4 -2.12 21.49 35.52
N ALA A 5 -2.73 20.51 34.85
CA ALA A 5 -2.06 19.57 33.97
C ALA A 5 -1.55 20.17 32.63
N GLY A 6 -1.23 21.47 32.60
CA GLY A 6 -0.88 22.22 31.40
C GLY A 6 -2.04 22.35 30.40
N PRO A 7 -1.92 23.23 29.39
CA PRO A 7 -2.91 23.32 28.33
C PRO A 7 -3.01 22.00 27.54
N SER A 8 -4.22 21.48 27.40
CA SER A 8 -4.50 20.25 26.67
C SER A 8 -5.81 20.35 25.88
N LEU A 9 -5.95 19.53 24.84
CA LEU A 9 -7.12 19.45 23.98
C LEU A 9 -7.37 18.00 23.58
N ARG A 10 -8.59 17.51 23.82
CA ARG A 10 -9.05 16.21 23.33
C ARG A 10 -10.03 16.41 22.17
N THR A 11 -9.77 15.75 21.05
CA THR A 11 -10.62 15.76 19.85
C THR A 11 -10.79 14.35 19.30
N GLN A 12 -11.59 14.17 18.25
CA GLN A 12 -11.65 12.90 17.53
C GLN A 12 -10.29 12.50 16.93
N LYS A 13 -9.43 13.47 16.60
CA LYS A 13 -8.10 13.23 16.04
C LYS A 13 -7.06 12.81 17.08
N GLY A 14 -7.38 12.85 18.37
CA GLY A 14 -6.47 12.44 19.44
C GLY A 14 -6.47 13.37 20.64
N PHE A 15 -5.50 13.16 21.52
CA PHE A 15 -5.28 13.96 22.72
C PHE A 15 -3.93 14.68 22.64
N PHE A 16 -3.98 16.01 22.73
CA PHE A 16 -2.85 16.91 22.51
C PHE A 16 -2.57 17.70 23.77
N THR A 17 -1.31 17.82 24.18
CA THR A 17 -0.94 18.41 25.47
C THR A 17 0.51 18.88 25.48
N TYR A 18 0.79 19.96 26.23
CA TYR A 18 2.17 20.37 26.52
C TYR A 18 2.79 19.60 27.69
N SER A 19 2.02 18.80 28.42
CA SER A 19 2.51 17.97 29.53
C SER A 19 2.79 16.54 29.05
N VAL A 20 3.59 16.42 27.99
CA VAL A 20 3.77 15.17 27.21
C VAL A 20 4.23 14.00 28.09
N GLY A 21 5.24 14.20 28.95
CA GLY A 21 5.76 13.13 29.83
C GLY A 21 4.73 12.56 30.80
N GLN A 22 3.82 13.39 31.32
CA GLN A 22 2.81 12.96 32.28
C GLN A 22 1.56 12.38 31.59
N GLN A 23 1.13 12.99 30.49
CA GLN A 23 -0.18 12.73 29.89
C GLN A 23 -0.16 11.80 28.67
N GLN A 24 1.01 11.58 28.08
CA GLN A 24 1.23 10.65 26.98
C GLN A 24 2.27 9.58 27.32
N SER A 25 2.53 9.36 28.62
CA SER A 25 3.49 8.39 29.13
C SER A 25 3.35 7.01 28.51
N GLY A 26 2.12 6.51 28.31
CA GLY A 26 1.87 5.21 27.70
C GLY A 26 2.41 5.07 26.27
N GLN A 27 2.25 6.09 25.43
CA GLN A 27 2.77 6.08 24.05
C GLN A 27 4.30 6.19 24.04
N ILE A 28 4.86 6.99 24.93
CA ILE A 28 6.31 7.17 25.04
C ILE A 28 6.99 5.90 25.58
N LEU A 29 6.37 5.22 26.57
CA LEU A 29 6.86 3.94 27.09
C LEU A 29 6.77 2.83 26.04
N ALA A 30 5.71 2.80 25.23
CA ALA A 30 5.62 1.89 24.09
C ALA A 30 6.75 2.13 23.08
N ALA A 31 6.99 3.40 22.71
CA ALA A 31 8.10 3.77 21.83
C ALA A 31 9.47 3.36 22.40
N ALA A 32 9.66 3.48 23.72
CA ALA A 32 10.86 3.02 24.40
C ALA A 32 11.04 1.49 24.30
N ALA A 33 9.96 0.73 24.49
CA ALA A 33 9.98 -0.73 24.50
C ALA A 33 10.19 -1.35 23.11
N GLU A 34 9.73 -0.67 22.06
CA GLU A 34 9.75 -1.17 20.67
C GLU A 34 10.95 -0.67 19.83
N ALA A 35 11.75 0.25 20.37
CA ALA A 35 12.83 0.94 19.65
C ALA A 35 13.82 0.00 18.93
N SER A 36 14.15 -1.15 19.55
CA SER A 36 15.23 -2.04 19.09
C SER A 36 14.75 -3.20 18.19
N SER A 37 13.89 -2.94 17.21
CA SER A 37 13.18 -4.00 16.45
C SER A 37 13.93 -4.64 15.26
N GLY A 38 15.22 -4.37 15.05
CA GLY A 38 16.08 -5.14 14.14
C GLY A 38 16.39 -4.50 12.78
N ILE A 39 16.45 -5.32 11.72
CA ILE A 39 17.01 -4.94 10.39
C ILE A 39 15.98 -4.18 9.52
N GLU A 40 14.69 -4.44 9.72
CA GLU A 40 13.63 -3.77 8.97
C GLU A 40 13.31 -2.40 9.57
N PRO A 41 12.87 -1.42 8.75
CA PRO A 41 12.42 -0.14 9.26
C PRO A 41 11.28 -0.36 10.27
N HIS A 42 11.54 -0.01 11.53
CA HIS A 42 10.57 -0.13 12.61
C HIS A 42 9.30 0.66 12.26
N ILE A 43 8.14 0.00 12.28
CA ILE A 43 6.85 0.67 12.10
C ILE A 43 6.30 0.99 13.49
N HIS A 44 6.01 2.27 13.74
CA HIS A 44 5.37 2.69 14.98
C HIS A 44 4.26 3.72 14.71
N GLY A 45 3.21 3.66 15.52
CA GLY A 45 2.09 4.59 15.40
C GLY A 45 2.50 6.04 15.68
N LYS A 46 1.90 6.99 14.98
CA LYS A 46 1.94 8.40 15.37
C LYS A 46 1.19 8.58 16.70
N PRO A 47 1.65 9.45 17.63
CA PRO A 47 1.04 9.62 18.97
C PRO A 47 -0.31 10.38 18.93
N ASP A 48 -1.22 9.99 18.04
CA ASP A 48 -2.58 10.52 17.91
C ASP A 48 -3.55 9.47 17.31
N ASN A 49 -4.79 9.87 17.02
CA ASN A 49 -5.81 8.96 16.46
C ASN A 49 -5.98 9.13 14.94
N THR A 50 -4.99 9.66 14.23
CA THR A 50 -5.07 9.81 12.76
C THR A 50 -4.81 8.51 12.00
N GLN A 51 -4.38 7.46 12.70
CA GLN A 51 -4.03 6.12 12.17
C GLN A 51 -2.77 6.09 11.29
N PHE A 52 -2.09 7.22 11.12
CA PHE A 52 -0.80 7.23 10.44
C PHE A 52 0.28 6.56 11.29
N SER A 53 1.18 5.84 10.62
CA SER A 53 2.35 5.21 11.24
C SER A 53 3.62 5.70 10.58
N TYR A 54 4.69 5.83 11.36
CA TYR A 54 6.02 6.11 10.82
C TYR A 54 6.66 4.80 10.38
N LEU A 55 7.28 4.82 9.20
CA LEU A 55 8.14 3.76 8.71
C LEU A 55 9.59 4.18 8.94
N GLY A 56 10.21 3.58 9.95
CA GLY A 56 11.50 3.99 10.47
C GLY A 56 11.35 5.12 11.49
N ARG A 57 12.39 5.96 11.57
CA ARG A 57 12.52 6.98 12.61
C ARG A 57 11.72 8.24 12.27
N SER A 58 11.00 8.83 13.23
CA SER A 58 10.21 10.05 13.01
C SER A 58 11.02 11.34 13.12
N TYR A 59 12.17 11.34 13.81
CA TYR A 59 13.02 12.51 14.06
C TYR A 59 12.27 13.70 14.70
N GLY A 60 11.12 13.45 15.34
CA GLY A 60 10.32 14.52 15.92
C GLY A 60 9.52 15.37 14.93
N VAL A 61 9.42 14.98 13.66
CA VAL A 61 8.71 15.72 12.59
C VAL A 61 7.53 14.93 12.02
N GLY A 62 6.73 15.54 11.14
CA GLY A 62 5.55 14.87 10.57
C GLY A 62 4.28 15.05 11.40
N ALA A 63 4.30 15.94 12.40
CA ALA A 63 3.16 16.13 13.30
C ALA A 63 1.89 16.65 12.58
N ALA A 64 2.05 17.37 11.47
CA ALA A 64 0.93 17.96 10.71
C ALA A 64 0.10 16.93 9.93
N VAL A 65 0.69 15.77 9.61
CA VAL A 65 0.06 14.70 8.82
C VAL A 65 -1.21 14.19 9.50
N GLY A 66 -2.33 14.12 8.79
CA GLY A 66 -3.66 13.80 9.31
C GLY A 66 -4.33 14.90 10.16
N LEU A 67 -3.57 15.89 10.64
CA LEU A 67 -4.10 16.97 11.48
C LEU A 67 -4.49 18.20 10.67
N MET A 68 -3.58 18.70 9.82
CA MET A 68 -3.72 19.97 9.09
C MET A 68 -3.73 19.81 7.56
N ASP A 69 -3.67 18.58 7.06
CA ASP A 69 -3.56 18.23 5.64
C ASP A 69 -4.92 17.91 4.98
N GLN A 70 -6.04 18.30 5.60
CA GLN A 70 -7.39 17.98 5.13
C GLN A 70 -7.67 18.41 3.69
N ALA A 71 -7.07 19.49 3.21
CA ALA A 71 -7.20 19.93 1.83
C ALA A 71 -6.61 18.92 0.82
N ILE A 72 -5.61 18.14 1.24
CA ILE A 72 -4.96 17.11 0.42
C ILE A 72 -5.68 15.77 0.64
N THR A 73 -5.86 15.36 1.89
CA THR A 73 -6.42 14.04 2.24
C THR A 73 -7.91 13.88 1.91
N SER A 74 -8.66 14.99 1.75
CA SER A 74 -10.04 14.93 1.25
C SER A 74 -10.15 14.68 -0.26
N ASN A 75 -9.05 14.82 -1.02
CA ASN A 75 -9.05 14.53 -2.45
C ASN A 75 -8.88 13.03 -2.69
N SER A 76 -9.92 12.37 -3.20
CA SER A 76 -9.92 10.93 -3.50
C SER A 76 -8.86 10.50 -4.52
N TYR A 77 -8.32 11.43 -5.30
CA TYR A 77 -7.28 11.16 -6.29
C TYR A 77 -5.86 11.35 -5.71
N ALA A 78 -5.70 11.90 -4.51
CA ALA A 78 -4.38 12.05 -3.92
C ALA A 78 -3.85 10.68 -3.47
N ALA A 79 -2.68 10.30 -3.98
CA ALA A 79 -1.96 9.09 -3.58
C ALA A 79 -1.07 9.36 -2.35
N GLY A 80 -0.46 10.53 -2.33
CA GLY A 80 0.49 10.93 -1.29
C GLY A 80 0.98 12.35 -1.50
N TYR A 81 1.79 12.84 -0.58
CA TYR A 81 2.41 14.14 -0.71
C TYR A 81 3.75 14.21 0.02
N ILE A 82 4.59 15.15 -0.39
CA ILE A 82 5.94 15.33 0.09
C ILE A 82 6.11 16.81 0.49
N TYR A 83 6.68 17.06 1.67
CA TYR A 83 6.96 18.42 2.14
C TYR A 83 8.20 18.46 3.02
N GLU A 84 8.80 19.65 3.13
CA GLU A 84 9.98 19.85 3.99
C GLU A 84 9.58 20.38 5.38
N GLU A 85 10.18 19.81 6.43
CA GLU A 85 9.96 20.20 7.82
C GLU A 85 11.30 20.37 8.55
N LYS A 86 11.39 21.41 9.40
CA LYS A 86 12.57 21.62 10.25
C LYS A 86 12.40 20.84 11.55
N GLY A 87 13.44 20.13 11.97
CA GLY A 87 13.43 19.38 13.22
C GLY A 87 14.84 19.18 13.79
N TYR A 88 14.95 18.30 14.78
CA TYR A 88 16.24 17.91 15.35
C TYR A 88 16.52 16.45 15.05
N THR A 89 17.73 16.18 14.54
CA THR A 89 18.27 14.82 14.60
C THR A 89 18.83 14.63 16.00
N ALA A 90 18.09 13.91 16.85
CA ALA A 90 18.56 13.55 18.18
C ALA A 90 19.51 12.34 18.09
N GLU A 91 20.69 12.44 18.66
CA GLU A 91 21.59 11.31 18.84
C GLU A 91 21.84 11.12 20.33
N VAL A 92 21.76 9.86 20.78
CA VAL A 92 21.99 9.52 22.19
C VAL A 92 23.13 8.54 22.26
N THR A 93 24.16 8.90 23.00
CA THR A 93 25.28 8.02 23.30
C THR A 93 25.29 7.70 24.78
N CYS A 94 25.21 6.41 25.12
CA CYS A 94 25.16 5.94 26.50
C CYS A 94 26.43 5.16 26.85
N SER A 95 26.89 5.32 28.09
CA SER A 95 28.05 4.61 28.63
C SER A 95 27.88 4.34 30.12
N TYR A 96 28.54 3.29 30.62
CA TYR A 96 28.65 3.06 32.06
C TYR A 96 29.73 3.95 32.66
N ASN A 97 29.34 4.85 33.54
CA ASN A 97 30.26 5.70 34.29
C ASN A 97 30.21 5.34 35.77
N ARG A 98 31.11 4.42 36.20
CA ARG A 98 31.20 4.00 37.60
C ARG A 98 31.67 5.11 38.55
N SER A 99 32.25 6.18 38.01
CA SER A 99 32.62 7.39 38.76
C SER A 99 31.50 8.45 38.78
N SER A 100 30.29 8.11 38.31
CA SER A 100 29.12 8.99 38.44
C SER A 100 28.82 9.30 39.91
N ASP A 101 28.62 10.58 40.22
CA ASP A 101 28.21 11.04 41.55
C ASP A 101 26.70 10.85 41.77
N PHE A 102 25.92 10.70 40.70
CA PHE A 102 24.47 10.49 40.77
C PHE A 102 24.14 9.08 41.23
N THR A 103 23.64 8.96 42.46
CA THR A 103 23.38 7.68 43.14
C THR A 103 22.01 7.62 43.79
N LEU A 104 21.48 6.40 43.93
CA LEU A 104 20.24 6.14 44.66
C LEU A 104 20.58 5.88 46.13
N SER A 105 19.92 6.60 47.03
CA SER A 105 20.13 6.57 48.47
C SER A 105 18.79 6.49 49.21
N GLY A 106 18.82 6.04 50.47
CA GLY A 106 17.65 5.98 51.33
C GLY A 106 17.42 4.60 51.96
N PRO A 107 16.21 4.38 52.51
CA PRO A 107 15.06 5.30 52.51
C PRO A 107 15.30 6.58 53.32
N VAL A 108 14.83 7.73 52.82
CA VAL A 108 14.82 9.05 53.51
C VAL A 108 13.61 9.17 54.44
N ASN A 109 12.49 8.56 54.03
CA ASN A 109 11.29 8.36 54.84
C ASN A 109 10.68 6.99 54.47
N GLU A 110 9.67 6.52 55.19
CA GLU A 110 8.99 5.26 54.87
C GLU A 110 8.55 5.26 53.39
N TRP A 111 9.11 4.31 52.63
CA TRP A 111 8.94 4.11 51.19
C TRP A 111 9.45 5.24 50.27
N ILE A 112 10.20 6.22 50.76
CA ILE A 112 10.77 7.31 49.96
C ILE A 112 12.28 7.13 49.83
N TYR A 113 12.76 7.02 48.60
CA TYR A 113 14.18 6.95 48.24
C TYR A 113 14.58 8.22 47.51
N ALA A 114 15.81 8.68 47.72
CA ALA A 114 16.34 9.87 47.06
C ALA A 114 17.42 9.49 46.07
N ALA A 115 17.29 9.95 44.82
CA ALA A 115 18.39 9.93 43.88
C ALA A 115 19.02 11.32 43.85
N SER A 116 20.33 11.40 44.07
CA SER A 116 21.03 12.67 44.11
C SER A 116 22.48 12.57 43.65
N GLY A 117 23.00 13.68 43.10
CA GLY A 117 24.41 13.84 42.77
C GLY A 117 24.62 14.78 41.59
N ASN A 118 25.88 15.12 41.33
CA ASN A 118 26.22 16.00 40.21
C ASN A 118 26.34 15.23 38.89
N LEU A 119 25.83 15.83 37.82
CA LEU A 119 26.07 15.41 36.45
C LEU A 119 27.14 16.31 35.80
N PRO A 120 27.73 15.91 34.66
CA PRO A 120 28.81 16.68 34.01
C PRO A 120 28.47 18.14 33.69
N ASP A 121 27.19 18.46 33.52
CA ASP A 121 26.66 19.80 33.22
C ASP A 121 25.82 20.40 34.37
N SER A 122 25.90 19.85 35.58
CA SER A 122 25.28 20.45 36.77
C SER A 122 26.02 21.74 37.17
N GLU A 123 25.45 22.91 36.83
CA GLU A 123 26.01 24.22 37.19
C GLU A 123 25.43 24.80 38.50
N GLU A 124 24.17 24.50 38.82
CA GLU A 124 23.42 25.13 39.93
C GLU A 124 23.36 24.28 41.21
N GLY A 125 24.05 23.14 41.23
CA GLY A 125 24.07 22.21 42.36
C GLY A 125 23.75 20.77 41.93
N PRO A 126 23.72 19.83 42.90
CA PRO A 126 23.42 18.44 42.60
C PRO A 126 21.95 18.29 42.16
N GLU A 127 21.72 17.41 41.20
CA GLU A 127 20.35 16.98 40.87
C GLU A 127 19.79 16.19 42.05
N TYR A 128 18.50 16.35 42.33
CA TYR A 128 17.83 15.68 43.44
C TYR A 128 16.38 15.38 43.09
N SER A 129 15.98 14.11 43.22
CA SER A 129 14.57 13.70 43.05
C SER A 129 14.21 12.57 44.01
N ASN A 130 12.95 12.55 44.47
CA ASN A 130 12.42 11.56 45.40
C ASN A 130 11.56 10.52 44.68
N TYR A 131 11.75 9.25 44.96
CA TYR A 131 11.05 8.12 44.36
C TYR A 131 10.31 7.33 45.42
N ILE A 132 9.12 6.83 45.09
CA ILE A 132 8.32 5.98 45.97
C ILE A 132 8.58 4.52 45.64
N GLY A 133 8.90 3.70 46.63
CA GLY A 133 9.15 2.27 46.47
C GLY A 133 8.99 1.51 47.79
N HIS A 134 8.43 0.29 47.74
CA HIS A 134 8.40 -0.63 48.88
C HIS A 134 9.83 -0.91 49.35
N ASP A 135 10.71 -1.16 48.38
CA ASP A 135 12.15 -1.22 48.56
C ASP A 135 12.88 -0.37 47.50
N GLY A 136 14.17 -0.14 47.70
CA GLY A 136 15.01 0.57 46.74
C GLY A 136 15.43 -0.29 45.55
N LYS A 137 14.98 -1.55 45.45
CA LYS A 137 15.49 -2.51 44.46
C LYS A 137 14.85 -2.33 43.10
N ALA A 138 13.57 -1.96 43.06
CA ALA A 138 12.79 -1.81 41.84
C ALA A 138 12.72 -0.36 41.31
N ILE A 139 13.60 0.52 41.79
CA ILE A 139 13.64 1.93 41.40
C ILE A 139 14.60 2.11 40.22
N VAL A 140 14.15 2.83 39.20
CA VAL A 140 15.01 3.43 38.17
C VAL A 140 14.83 4.93 38.32
N ALA A 141 15.91 5.61 38.68
CA ALA A 141 15.96 7.04 38.87
C ALA A 141 16.78 7.67 37.75
N ILE A 142 16.23 8.71 37.15
CA ILE A 142 16.89 9.49 36.10
C ILE A 142 17.13 10.90 36.61
N GLY A 143 18.39 11.32 36.62
CA GLY A 143 18.80 12.71 36.81
C GLY A 143 19.09 13.34 35.46
N VAL A 144 18.72 14.60 35.29
CA VAL A 144 18.99 15.37 34.09
C VAL A 144 19.56 16.69 34.52
N ALA A 145 20.68 17.08 33.91
CA ALA A 145 21.28 18.38 34.15
C ALA A 145 21.23 19.23 32.88
N PHE A 146 21.42 20.52 33.09
CA PHE A 146 21.39 21.53 32.05
C PHE A 146 22.45 22.59 32.33
N SER A 147 23.22 22.91 31.29
CA SER A 147 24.15 24.03 31.26
C SER A 147 23.80 24.96 30.09
N GLU A 148 23.82 26.27 30.34
CA GLU A 148 23.70 27.27 29.28
C GLU A 148 24.97 27.31 28.40
N ARG A 149 26.12 26.91 28.95
CA ARG A 149 27.42 26.93 28.28
C ARG A 149 27.61 25.78 27.30
N SER A 150 26.94 24.65 27.54
CA SER A 150 27.03 23.45 26.69
C SER A 150 25.77 23.26 25.85
N PRO A 151 25.87 22.94 24.55
CA PRO A 151 24.74 22.44 23.76
C PRO A 151 24.34 21.02 24.14
N ARG A 152 25.28 20.23 24.67
CA ARG A 152 25.08 18.84 25.06
C ARG A 152 24.21 18.78 26.31
N ARG A 153 23.42 17.72 26.43
CA ARG A 153 22.59 17.47 27.61
C ARG A 153 22.96 16.11 28.17
N PHE A 154 23.21 16.05 29.48
CA PHE A 154 23.51 14.79 30.13
C PHE A 154 22.31 14.30 30.95
N LEU A 155 22.17 12.98 30.92
CA LEU A 155 21.21 12.22 31.68
C LEU A 155 21.98 11.12 32.40
N SER A 156 21.73 10.93 33.70
CA SER A 156 22.31 9.84 34.47
C SER A 156 21.21 8.96 35.04
N ILE A 157 21.42 7.64 35.02
CA ILE A 157 20.53 6.65 35.59
C ILE A 157 21.19 6.02 36.82
N ALA A 158 20.50 6.10 37.95
CA ALA A 158 20.79 5.33 39.14
C ALA A 158 19.67 4.30 39.34
N ALA A 159 20.01 3.03 39.51
CA ALA A 159 19.03 1.96 39.53
C ALA A 159 19.27 0.98 40.68
N GLY A 160 18.17 0.44 41.21
CA GLY A 160 18.18 -0.61 42.22
C GLY A 160 18.59 -1.98 41.65
N GLU A 161 18.68 -2.97 42.55
CA GLU A 161 19.13 -4.33 42.23
C GLU A 161 18.34 -5.01 41.10
N ALA A 162 17.02 -4.79 41.01
CA ALA A 162 16.18 -5.40 39.97
C ALA A 162 16.54 -4.90 38.56
N TYR A 163 17.05 -3.66 38.47
CA TYR A 163 17.48 -3.03 37.23
C TYR A 163 18.98 -2.69 37.26
N ALA A 164 19.79 -3.53 37.91
CA ALA A 164 21.22 -3.29 38.10
C ALA A 164 22.00 -3.05 36.79
N PHE A 165 21.48 -3.56 35.67
CA PHE A 165 22.04 -3.31 34.33
C PHE A 165 21.89 -1.86 33.84
N LEU A 166 21.05 -1.04 34.47
CA LEU A 166 20.94 0.40 34.18
C LEU A 166 21.75 1.25 35.16
N ASN A 167 22.24 0.67 36.24
CA ASN A 167 22.90 1.44 37.29
C ASN A 167 24.21 2.05 36.79
N ASN A 168 24.50 3.30 37.19
CA ASN A 168 25.65 4.09 36.74
C ASN A 168 25.70 4.30 35.22
N THR A 169 24.54 4.37 34.56
CA THR A 169 24.47 4.71 33.13
C THR A 169 24.46 6.22 32.98
N GLN A 170 25.30 6.76 32.10
CA GLN A 170 25.24 8.15 31.68
C GLN A 170 25.01 8.20 30.17
N CYS A 171 24.02 8.97 29.77
CA CYS A 171 23.66 9.20 28.38
C CYS A 171 23.81 10.68 28.06
N GLU A 172 24.31 10.93 26.86
CA GLU A 172 24.48 12.26 26.31
C GLU A 172 23.55 12.40 25.11
N PHE A 173 22.77 13.49 25.10
CA PHE A 173 21.95 13.88 23.97
C PHE A 173 22.64 14.98 23.18
N ASP A 174 22.78 14.74 21.88
CA ASP A 174 23.12 15.75 20.89
C ASP A 174 21.90 16.03 19.99
N PHE A 175 21.58 17.29 19.80
CA PHE A 175 20.45 17.73 18.99
C PHE A 175 20.97 18.57 17.83
N THR A 176 21.04 17.96 16.65
CA THR A 176 21.53 18.66 15.45
C THR A 176 20.34 19.17 14.62
N PRO A 177 20.17 20.50 14.46
CA PRO A 177 19.08 21.06 13.67
C PRO A 177 19.20 20.63 12.20
N THR A 178 18.16 19.97 11.70
CA THR A 178 18.16 19.32 10.38
C THR A 178 16.86 19.63 9.64
N LEU A 179 16.96 19.82 8.33
CA LEU A 179 15.81 19.87 7.43
C LEU A 179 15.48 18.45 6.98
N PHE A 180 14.23 18.06 7.13
CA PHE A 180 13.72 16.75 6.79
C PHE A 180 12.77 16.82 5.61
N ASN A 181 12.80 15.79 4.79
CA ASN A 181 11.79 15.53 3.79
C ASN A 181 10.79 14.52 4.37
N VAL A 182 9.54 14.94 4.50
CA VAL A 182 8.44 14.13 5.02
C VAL A 182 7.59 13.68 3.85
N THR A 183 7.64 12.38 3.57
CA THR A 183 6.86 11.73 2.52
C THR A 183 5.70 10.96 3.14
N VAL A 184 4.48 11.29 2.72
CA VAL A 184 3.24 10.74 3.24
C VAL A 184 2.56 9.93 2.15
N ASP A 185 2.28 8.67 2.43
CA ASP A 185 1.42 7.81 1.63
C ASP A 185 0.03 7.77 2.26
N ILE A 186 -0.96 8.33 1.55
CA ILE A 186 -2.34 8.40 2.02
C ILE A 186 -3.02 7.01 1.92
N GLY A 187 -2.63 6.20 0.93
CA GLY A 187 -3.22 4.89 0.70
C GLY A 187 -2.81 3.86 1.76
N SER A 188 -1.54 3.88 2.16
CA SER A 188 -1.02 2.98 3.20
C SER A 188 -0.98 3.58 4.61
N LEU A 189 -1.33 4.86 4.76
CA LEU A 189 -1.27 5.62 6.03
C LEU A 189 0.13 5.62 6.65
N ASN A 190 1.15 5.73 5.81
CA ASN A 190 2.54 5.68 6.23
C ASN A 190 3.24 7.04 6.06
N ILE A 191 4.12 7.35 7.00
CA ILE A 191 4.98 8.52 7.02
C ILE A 191 6.42 8.04 6.96
N THR A 192 7.17 8.55 6.00
CA THR A 192 8.62 8.33 5.89
C THR A 192 9.33 9.65 6.03
N VAL A 193 10.38 9.68 6.86
CA VAL A 193 11.13 10.90 7.16
C VAL A 193 12.58 10.66 6.78
N GLN A 194 13.14 11.56 5.96
CA GLN A 194 14.53 11.47 5.53
C GLN A 194 15.26 12.79 5.79
N PRO A 195 16.43 12.78 6.43
CA PRO A 195 17.24 13.99 6.61
C PRO A 195 17.78 14.45 5.26
N VAL A 196 17.67 15.76 4.98
CA VAL A 196 18.14 16.38 3.73
C VAL A 196 19.44 17.12 3.95
N LYS A 197 19.47 18.05 4.90
CA LYS A 197 20.64 18.89 5.21
C LYS A 197 20.58 19.49 6.60
N TYR A 198 21.74 19.78 7.17
CA TYR A 198 21.84 20.56 8.41
C TYR A 198 21.46 22.02 8.17
N ILE A 199 20.82 22.63 9.16
CA ILE A 199 20.35 24.02 9.11
C ILE A 199 20.81 24.79 10.35
N PRO A 200 20.82 26.14 10.30
CA PRO A 200 20.99 26.94 11.51
C PRO A 200 19.94 26.61 12.56
N ASP A 201 20.34 26.64 13.83
CA ASP A 201 19.46 26.31 14.94
C ASP A 201 18.24 27.24 14.98
N PHE A 202 17.05 26.64 14.89
CA PHE A 202 15.77 27.37 14.91
C PHE A 202 15.27 27.61 16.34
N ASN A 203 15.89 27.01 17.36
CA ASN A 203 15.64 27.30 18.77
C ASN A 203 16.96 27.58 19.49
N PRO A 204 17.62 28.74 19.22
CA PRO A 204 18.93 29.07 19.78
C PRO A 204 18.92 29.19 21.32
N GLU A 205 17.77 29.49 21.93
CA GLU A 205 17.57 29.49 23.38
C GLU A 205 17.56 28.07 23.99
N ARG A 206 17.44 27.03 23.16
CA ARG A 206 17.44 25.60 23.55
C ARG A 206 16.38 25.25 24.59
N ASN A 207 15.32 26.04 24.66
CA ASN A 207 14.20 25.81 25.55
C ASN A 207 13.48 24.49 25.19
N LEU A 208 13.35 24.18 23.90
CA LEU A 208 12.69 22.94 23.46
C LEU A 208 13.46 21.69 23.89
N THR A 209 14.78 21.65 23.60
CA THR A 209 15.62 20.51 23.96
C THR A 209 15.77 20.38 25.48
N ARG A 210 15.86 21.51 26.21
CA ARG A 210 15.83 21.51 27.68
C ARG A 210 14.54 20.91 28.23
N THR A 211 13.38 21.39 27.77
CA THR A 211 12.08 20.90 28.24
C THR A 211 11.89 19.42 27.93
N LEU A 212 12.36 18.96 26.77
CA LEU A 212 12.31 17.56 26.36
C LEU A 212 13.15 16.68 27.27
N VAL A 213 14.45 16.98 27.46
CA VAL A 213 15.31 16.09 28.27
C VAL A 213 14.81 16.05 29.73
N ARG A 214 14.28 17.16 30.25
CA ARG A 214 13.64 17.19 31.57
C ARG A 214 12.44 16.23 31.70
N GLN A 215 11.76 15.88 30.60
CA GLN A 215 10.66 14.90 30.66
C GLN A 215 11.14 13.52 31.09
N PHE A 216 12.40 13.14 30.85
CA PHE A 216 12.90 11.83 31.28
C PHE A 216 12.98 11.71 32.80
N GLU A 217 13.42 12.76 33.50
CA GLU A 217 13.38 12.79 34.99
C GLU A 217 11.93 12.69 35.49
N LEU A 218 11.03 13.52 34.95
CA LEU A 218 9.62 13.53 35.36
C LEU A 218 8.95 12.18 35.10
N MET A 219 9.19 11.57 33.94
CA MET A 219 8.69 10.24 33.63
C MET A 219 9.27 9.17 34.55
N SER A 220 10.57 9.23 34.86
CA SER A 220 11.19 8.30 35.81
C SER A 220 10.52 8.38 37.17
N ASN A 221 10.16 9.59 37.61
CA ASN A 221 9.47 9.84 38.86
C ASN A 221 8.04 9.28 38.86
N ASP A 222 7.24 9.67 37.86
CA ASP A 222 5.83 9.34 37.77
C ASP A 222 5.58 7.86 37.41
N MET A 223 6.50 7.23 36.68
CA MET A 223 6.37 5.85 36.19
C MET A 223 7.01 4.81 37.14
N THR A 224 7.49 5.25 38.30
CA THR A 224 7.92 4.35 39.38
C THR A 224 6.75 4.14 40.33
N ASN A 225 6.28 2.89 40.42
CA ASN A 225 5.29 2.47 41.40
C ASN A 225 5.98 1.76 42.58
N LEU A 226 5.22 1.42 43.61
CA LEU A 226 5.70 0.81 44.85
C LEU A 226 6.52 -0.49 44.63
N TYR A 227 6.32 -1.21 43.53
CA TYR A 227 6.97 -2.51 43.30
C TYR A 227 7.80 -2.61 42.01
N VAL A 228 7.67 -1.63 41.09
CA VAL A 228 8.23 -1.76 39.74
C VAL A 228 8.44 -0.38 39.11
N SER A 229 9.46 -0.25 38.28
CA SER A 229 9.63 0.89 37.39
C SER A 229 9.14 0.52 35.99
N LEU A 230 8.05 1.16 35.53
CA LEU A 230 7.54 0.90 34.18
C LEU A 230 8.55 1.34 33.12
N LEU A 231 9.36 2.36 33.41
CA LEU A 231 10.45 2.80 32.55
C LEU A 231 11.59 1.77 32.53
N GLY A 232 11.91 1.17 33.68
CA GLY A 232 12.85 0.05 33.78
C GLY A 232 12.42 -1.15 32.96
N GLU A 233 11.14 -1.53 33.01
CA GLU A 233 10.57 -2.61 32.19
C GLU A 233 10.59 -2.28 30.69
N ALA A 234 10.30 -1.04 30.30
CA ALA A 234 10.35 -0.62 28.91
C ALA A 234 11.77 -0.75 28.34
N PHE A 235 12.80 -0.28 29.07
CA PHE A 235 14.19 -0.47 28.68
C PHE A 235 14.58 -1.96 28.64
N ASN A 236 14.15 -2.75 29.63
CA ASN A 236 14.41 -4.19 29.66
C ASN A 236 13.82 -4.90 28.42
N SER A 237 12.60 -4.54 28.03
CA SER A 237 11.93 -5.05 26.82
C SER A 237 12.72 -4.72 25.56
N SER A 238 13.16 -3.47 25.41
CA SER A 238 13.98 -3.04 24.26
C SER A 238 15.33 -3.77 24.22
N ILE A 239 16.01 -3.92 25.37
CA ILE A 239 17.25 -4.69 25.47
C ILE A 239 17.02 -6.16 25.06
N ALA A 240 15.91 -6.76 25.46
CA ALA A 240 15.55 -8.11 25.07
C ALA A 240 15.30 -8.22 23.55
N ALA A 241 14.53 -7.29 22.97
CA ALA A 241 14.28 -7.21 21.53
C ALA A 241 15.59 -7.03 20.73
N TYR A 242 16.46 -6.12 21.18
CA TYR A 242 17.76 -5.88 20.59
C TYR A 242 18.59 -7.17 20.51
N ARG A 243 18.61 -7.97 21.58
CA ARG A 243 19.33 -9.25 21.63
C ARG A 243 18.72 -10.29 20.70
N MET A 244 17.39 -10.31 20.56
CA MET A 244 16.70 -11.24 19.66
C MET A 244 16.89 -10.86 18.18
N SER A 245 17.15 -9.60 17.86
CA SER A 245 17.27 -9.10 16.48
C SER A 245 18.46 -9.64 15.67
N GLY A 246 19.32 -10.48 16.27
CA GLY A 246 20.25 -11.40 15.59
C GLY A 246 21.43 -10.77 14.83
N ASN A 247 21.40 -9.48 14.50
CA ASN A 247 22.37 -8.85 13.59
C ASN A 247 23.59 -8.22 14.30
N ARG A 248 23.68 -8.32 15.62
CA ARG A 248 24.72 -7.65 16.45
C ARG A 248 25.37 -8.59 17.47
N THR A 249 25.47 -9.88 17.15
CA THR A 249 26.05 -10.93 18.00
C THR A 249 27.56 -10.79 18.26
N SER A 250 28.24 -9.83 17.62
CA SER A 250 29.67 -9.56 17.84
C SER A 250 29.95 -8.46 18.89
N LEU A 251 28.93 -7.75 19.38
CA LEU A 251 29.13 -6.70 20.39
C LEU A 251 29.17 -7.30 21.81
N PRO A 252 30.08 -6.84 22.68
CA PRO A 252 30.04 -7.15 24.10
C PRO A 252 28.68 -6.84 24.72
N ARG A 253 28.24 -7.67 25.68
CA ARG A 253 26.92 -7.57 26.33
C ARG A 253 26.61 -6.17 26.86
N GLU A 254 27.60 -5.51 27.46
CA GLU A 254 27.46 -4.16 28.00
C GLU A 254 27.22 -3.12 26.90
N GLN A 255 27.95 -3.20 25.78
CA GLN A 255 27.77 -2.30 24.64
C GLN A 255 26.40 -2.50 23.98
N ALA A 256 25.92 -3.74 23.88
CA ALA A 256 24.59 -4.04 23.37
C ALA A 256 23.47 -3.45 24.27
N ILE A 257 23.64 -3.50 25.60
CA ILE A 257 22.70 -2.87 26.54
C ILE A 257 22.68 -1.36 26.34
N MET A 258 23.86 -0.72 26.31
CA MET A 258 23.95 0.73 26.13
C MET A 258 23.40 1.21 24.79
N ALA A 259 23.63 0.45 23.71
CA ALA A 259 23.06 0.75 22.41
C ALA A 259 21.53 0.63 22.42
N ALA A 260 20.96 -0.41 23.02
CA ALA A 260 19.51 -0.58 23.14
C ALA A 260 18.86 0.52 23.98
N VAL A 261 19.50 0.92 25.10
CA VAL A 261 19.03 2.04 25.94
C VAL A 261 19.11 3.35 25.16
N GLY A 262 20.18 3.58 24.40
CA GLY A 262 20.32 4.75 23.52
C GLY A 262 19.23 4.80 22.45
N GLU A 263 18.95 3.69 21.76
CA GLU A 263 17.87 3.58 20.77
C GLU A 263 16.50 3.84 21.41
N SER A 264 16.24 3.30 22.61
CA SER A 264 15.02 3.60 23.38
C SER A 264 14.89 5.09 23.71
N MET A 265 15.95 5.73 24.19
CA MET A 265 15.92 7.17 24.51
C MET A 265 15.72 8.03 23.27
N ILE A 266 16.32 7.66 22.13
CA ILE A 266 16.10 8.31 20.83
C ILE A 266 14.62 8.22 20.44
N SER A 267 14.04 7.01 20.49
CA SER A 267 12.62 6.79 20.13
C SER A 267 11.66 7.56 21.05
N MET A 268 11.96 7.61 22.35
CA MET A 268 11.22 8.45 23.30
C MET A 268 11.33 9.94 22.98
N ALA A 269 12.55 10.44 22.71
CA ALA A 269 12.78 11.84 22.38
C ALA A 269 12.05 12.25 21.10
N ASP A 270 12.14 11.44 20.06
CA ASP A 270 11.43 11.64 18.79
C ASP A 270 9.91 11.66 19.01
N THR A 271 9.37 10.72 19.78
CA THR A 271 7.94 10.68 20.13
C THR A 271 7.52 11.95 20.89
N MET A 272 8.32 12.39 21.87
CA MET A 272 8.05 13.62 22.61
C MET A 272 8.06 14.86 21.71
N LEU A 273 9.01 14.97 20.77
CA LEU A 273 9.09 16.07 19.81
C LEU A 273 7.85 16.12 18.91
N VAL A 274 7.43 14.97 18.35
CA VAL A 274 6.20 14.89 17.55
C VAL A 274 5.00 15.34 18.39
N SER A 275 4.89 14.85 19.63
CA SER A 275 3.81 15.21 20.54
C SER A 275 3.76 16.70 20.87
N TYR A 276 4.92 17.33 21.14
CA TYR A 276 5.02 18.77 21.34
C TYR A 276 4.60 19.54 20.08
N ALA A 277 5.05 19.12 18.90
CA ALA A 277 4.65 19.72 17.63
C ALA A 277 3.13 19.58 17.39
N SER A 278 2.54 18.41 17.66
CA SER A 278 1.09 18.19 17.58
C SER A 278 0.33 19.08 18.58
N ALA A 279 0.86 19.28 19.79
CA ALA A 279 0.28 20.20 20.77
C ALA A 279 0.34 21.67 20.30
N GLN A 280 1.44 22.09 19.67
CA GLN A 280 1.54 23.43 19.08
C GLN A 280 0.49 23.65 17.99
N LEU A 281 0.27 22.66 17.13
CA LEU A 281 -0.72 22.72 16.06
C LEU A 281 -2.16 22.74 16.61
N MET A 282 -2.49 21.85 17.55
CA MET A 282 -3.87 21.60 17.98
C MET A 282 -4.30 22.46 19.18
N VAL A 283 -3.43 22.60 20.18
CA VAL A 283 -3.69 23.40 21.39
C VAL A 283 -3.28 24.85 21.16
N GLY A 284 -2.05 25.05 20.68
CA GLY A 284 -1.49 26.39 20.43
C GLY A 284 -2.07 27.10 19.20
N LYS A 285 -2.66 26.35 18.26
CA LYS A 285 -3.07 26.84 16.93
C LYS A 285 -1.94 27.58 16.20
N MET A 286 -0.71 27.18 16.46
CA MET A 286 0.48 27.74 15.84
C MET A 286 0.86 26.85 14.67
N SER A 287 0.77 27.39 13.45
CA SER A 287 1.16 26.68 12.24
C SER A 287 1.85 27.63 11.27
N THR A 288 2.71 27.07 10.42
CA THR A 288 3.31 27.77 9.29
C THR A 288 2.98 27.00 8.02
N GLN A 289 2.61 27.71 6.96
CA GLN A 289 2.32 27.07 5.68
C GLN A 289 3.62 26.67 4.99
N GLN A 290 3.70 25.44 4.52
CA GLN A 290 4.79 24.93 3.70
C GLN A 290 4.25 24.44 2.37
N PRO A 291 4.95 24.70 1.25
CA PRO A 291 4.59 24.11 -0.03
C PRO A 291 4.76 22.59 0.03
N ALA A 292 3.78 21.86 -0.49
CA ALA A 292 3.81 20.41 -0.59
C ALA A 292 3.67 19.98 -2.05
N GLU A 293 4.46 19.00 -2.46
CA GLU A 293 4.30 18.32 -3.74
C GLU A 293 3.28 17.19 -3.56
N VAL A 294 2.16 17.26 -4.28
CA VAL A 294 1.07 16.27 -4.16
C VAL A 294 1.10 15.32 -5.34
N HIS A 295 1.20 14.03 -5.07
CA HIS A 295 1.10 12.98 -6.06
C HIS A 295 -0.34 12.53 -6.19
N ILE A 296 -0.87 12.52 -7.41
CA ILE A 296 -2.22 12.09 -7.74
C ILE A 296 -2.21 10.79 -8.54
N TYR A 297 -3.17 9.91 -8.29
CA TYR A 297 -3.41 8.75 -9.13
C TYR A 297 -3.81 9.20 -10.53
N ALA A 298 -2.95 8.92 -11.51
CA ALA A 298 -3.23 9.12 -12.92
C ALA A 298 -3.50 7.77 -13.58
N LEU A 299 -4.70 7.60 -14.14
CA LEU A 299 -5.03 6.44 -14.94
C LEU A 299 -4.33 6.55 -16.30
N ARG A 300 -3.26 5.79 -16.49
CA ARG A 300 -2.64 5.63 -17.82
C ARG A 300 -3.36 4.53 -18.58
N LEU A 301 -4.26 4.90 -19.50
CA LEU A 301 -4.90 3.97 -20.41
C LEU A 301 -3.94 3.58 -21.55
N GLY A 302 -3.51 2.32 -21.55
CA GLY A 302 -2.70 1.73 -22.63
C GLY A 302 -1.19 1.99 -22.50
N GLN A 303 -0.40 1.13 -23.14
CA GLN A 303 1.01 1.43 -23.38
C GLN A 303 1.14 2.18 -24.71
N PRO A 304 2.00 3.21 -24.79
CA PRO A 304 2.16 4.01 -26.01
C PRO A 304 2.52 3.13 -27.21
N VAL A 305 3.27 2.05 -26.98
CA VAL A 305 3.61 1.05 -28.01
C VAL A 305 2.37 0.44 -28.65
N TYR A 306 1.38 0.00 -27.86
CA TYR A 306 0.14 -0.57 -28.39
C TYR A 306 -0.72 0.48 -29.10
N ILE A 307 -0.77 1.71 -28.57
CA ILE A 307 -1.51 2.81 -29.18
C ILE A 307 -0.92 3.14 -30.56
N TYR A 308 0.40 3.28 -30.66
CA TYR A 308 1.08 3.55 -31.92
C TYR A 308 0.99 2.37 -32.89
N ALA A 309 1.10 1.12 -32.41
CA ALA A 309 0.99 -0.06 -33.27
C ALA A 309 -0.42 -0.19 -33.88
N ILE A 310 -1.47 -0.06 -33.06
CA ILE A 310 -2.87 -0.11 -33.54
C ILE A 310 -3.15 1.07 -34.48
N PHE A 311 -2.71 2.28 -34.14
CA PHE A 311 -2.87 3.44 -35.00
C PHE A 311 -2.20 3.24 -36.36
N THR A 312 -0.94 2.78 -36.36
CA THR A 312 -0.17 2.53 -37.59
C THR A 312 -0.80 1.43 -38.43
N PHE A 313 -1.24 0.33 -37.80
CA PHE A 313 -1.89 -0.77 -38.49
C PHE A 313 -3.21 -0.33 -39.15
N ASN A 314 -4.06 0.40 -38.43
CA ASN A 314 -5.30 0.94 -39.00
C ASN A 314 -5.02 1.96 -40.11
N LEU A 315 -3.99 2.79 -39.95
CA LEU A 315 -3.56 3.73 -40.99
C LEU A 315 -3.12 2.99 -42.26
N LEU A 316 -2.33 1.92 -42.13
CA LEU A 316 -1.91 1.08 -43.26
C LEU A 316 -3.09 0.43 -43.97
N ILE A 317 -4.09 -0.05 -43.23
CA ILE A 317 -5.33 -0.58 -43.84
C ILE A 317 -6.04 0.50 -44.65
N ILE A 318 -6.21 1.70 -44.07
CA ILE A 318 -6.84 2.83 -44.77
C ILE A 318 -6.05 3.22 -46.02
N CYS A 319 -4.72 3.28 -45.92
CA CYS A 319 -3.85 3.56 -47.06
C CYS A 319 -3.95 2.49 -48.15
N ALA A 320 -4.03 1.20 -47.78
CA ALA A 320 -4.22 0.11 -48.73
C ALA A 320 -5.58 0.21 -49.45
N VAL A 321 -6.65 0.50 -48.71
CA VAL A 321 -7.99 0.72 -49.29
C VAL A 321 -8.01 1.95 -50.19
N ALA A 322 -7.37 3.06 -49.78
CA ALA A 322 -7.27 4.26 -50.59
C ALA A 322 -6.45 4.01 -51.87
N PHE A 323 -5.36 3.25 -51.77
CA PHE A 323 -4.54 2.86 -52.91
C PHE A 323 -5.35 1.99 -53.90
N GLU A 324 -6.07 0.99 -53.41
CA GLU A 324 -6.96 0.16 -54.25
C GLU A 324 -8.09 0.97 -54.86
N ALA A 325 -8.67 1.91 -54.11
CA ALA A 325 -9.69 2.83 -54.63
C ALA A 325 -9.12 3.72 -55.75
N MET A 326 -7.90 4.26 -55.61
CA MET A 326 -7.24 5.02 -56.67
C MET A 326 -6.89 4.14 -57.88
N ARG A 327 -6.33 2.94 -57.64
CA ARG A 327 -5.94 1.98 -58.68
C ARG A 327 -7.13 1.56 -59.53
N THR A 328 -8.29 1.39 -58.91
CA THR A 328 -9.54 1.01 -59.59
C THR A 328 -10.36 2.21 -60.06
N SER A 329 -9.80 3.43 -60.03
CA SER A 329 -10.47 4.67 -60.44
C SER A 329 -11.81 4.87 -59.75
N GLY A 330 -11.78 4.83 -58.42
CA GLY A 330 -12.96 4.94 -57.58
C GLY A 330 -13.89 3.75 -57.72
N TRP A 331 -13.33 2.54 -57.81
CA TRP A 331 -14.08 1.27 -57.93
C TRP A 331 -14.83 1.09 -59.25
N SER A 332 -14.71 2.03 -60.19
CA SER A 332 -15.33 1.94 -61.52
C SER A 332 -14.72 0.84 -62.39
N GLY A 333 -13.49 0.42 -62.10
CA GLY A 333 -12.79 -0.67 -62.78
C GLY A 333 -13.02 -2.06 -62.20
N LEU A 334 -13.81 -2.22 -61.12
CA LEU A 334 -14.17 -3.57 -60.67
C LEU A 334 -15.27 -4.15 -61.58
N GLY A 335 -15.05 -5.38 -62.04
CA GLY A 335 -16.10 -6.16 -62.70
C GLY A 335 -17.31 -6.30 -61.76
N ARG A 336 -18.52 -6.42 -62.32
CA ARG A 336 -19.72 -6.76 -61.55
C ARG A 336 -19.46 -8.06 -60.80
N PHE A 337 -19.22 -7.97 -59.50
CA PHE A 337 -19.15 -9.13 -58.62
C PHE A 337 -20.47 -9.20 -57.86
N ASN A 338 -21.27 -10.22 -58.15
CA ASN A 338 -22.51 -10.49 -57.45
C ASN A 338 -22.32 -11.71 -56.54
N TYR A 339 -22.33 -11.51 -55.23
CA TYR A 339 -22.18 -12.58 -54.24
C TYR A 339 -23.33 -13.60 -54.25
N LEU A 340 -24.44 -13.29 -54.94
CA LEU A 340 -25.56 -14.20 -55.16
C LEU A 340 -25.43 -15.00 -56.46
N ASP A 341 -24.46 -14.67 -57.33
CA ASP A 341 -24.17 -15.45 -58.52
C ASP A 341 -23.10 -16.52 -58.17
N PRO A 342 -23.44 -17.83 -58.19
CA PRO A 342 -22.49 -18.88 -57.88
C PRO A 342 -21.29 -18.89 -58.84
N ARG A 343 -21.40 -18.31 -60.04
CA ARG A 343 -20.28 -18.17 -61.00
C ARG A 343 -19.21 -17.23 -60.45
N ASP A 344 -19.62 -16.06 -59.97
CA ASP A 344 -18.70 -15.08 -59.38
C ASP A 344 -18.08 -15.61 -58.09
N LEU A 345 -18.84 -16.36 -57.28
CA LEU A 345 -18.34 -17.01 -56.07
C LEU A 345 -17.24 -18.06 -56.37
N ILE A 346 -17.44 -18.87 -57.42
CA ILE A 346 -16.46 -19.86 -57.87
C ILE A 346 -15.21 -19.17 -58.44
N ILE A 347 -15.38 -18.09 -59.21
CA ILE A 347 -14.27 -17.30 -59.76
C ILE A 347 -13.47 -16.62 -58.64
N ALA A 348 -14.13 -16.16 -57.57
CA ALA A 348 -13.44 -15.55 -56.42
C ALA A 348 -12.76 -16.58 -55.50
N ALA A 349 -13.33 -17.78 -55.35
CA ALA A 349 -12.73 -18.88 -54.58
C ALA A 349 -11.55 -19.54 -55.30
N SER A 350 -11.56 -19.55 -56.64
CA SER A 350 -10.47 -19.97 -57.49
C SER A 350 -9.43 -18.84 -57.59
N ARG A 351 -8.31 -18.95 -56.86
CA ARG A 351 -7.20 -17.97 -56.89
C ARG A 351 -6.53 -17.86 -58.27
N GLY A 352 -7.19 -17.18 -59.23
CA GLY A 352 -6.58 -16.70 -60.48
C GLY A 352 -6.73 -17.61 -61.71
N GLY A 353 -7.74 -18.47 -61.80
CA GLY A 353 -7.91 -19.38 -62.95
C GLY A 353 -8.96 -18.92 -63.95
N THR A 354 -8.57 -18.14 -64.97
CA THR A 354 -9.41 -17.88 -66.17
C THR A 354 -9.82 -19.19 -66.87
N ASP A 355 -9.01 -20.23 -66.73
CA ASP A 355 -9.21 -21.53 -67.36
C ASP A 355 -10.35 -22.34 -66.71
N ILE A 356 -10.59 -22.13 -65.40
CA ILE A 356 -11.70 -22.78 -64.69
C ILE A 356 -13.03 -22.10 -65.03
N ALA A 357 -13.02 -20.77 -65.22
CA ALA A 357 -14.16 -20.04 -65.72
C ALA A 357 -14.53 -20.48 -67.15
N ALA A 358 -13.53 -20.65 -68.02
CA ALA A 358 -13.74 -21.16 -69.37
C ALA A 358 -14.26 -22.60 -69.38
N ALA A 359 -13.78 -23.47 -68.49
CA ALA A 359 -14.28 -24.84 -68.37
C ALA A 359 -15.72 -24.92 -67.82
N ALA A 360 -16.08 -24.01 -66.91
CA ALA A 360 -17.46 -23.90 -66.43
C ALA A 360 -18.41 -23.39 -67.52
N ASP A 361 -17.96 -22.42 -68.31
CA ASP A 361 -18.70 -21.90 -69.46
C ASP A 361 -18.89 -22.98 -70.54
N ASP A 362 -17.86 -23.76 -70.85
CA ASP A 362 -17.91 -24.84 -71.84
C ASP A 362 -18.88 -25.97 -71.42
N ILE A 363 -18.98 -26.27 -70.11
CA ILE A 363 -19.96 -27.23 -69.57
C ILE A 363 -21.40 -26.69 -69.63
N MET A 364 -21.59 -25.38 -69.49
CA MET A 364 -22.92 -24.76 -69.62
C MET A 364 -23.33 -24.64 -71.09
N GLU A 365 -22.39 -24.35 -72.00
CA GLU A 365 -22.62 -24.21 -73.44
C GLU A 365 -22.91 -25.59 -74.09
N HIS A 366 -22.24 -26.65 -73.66
CA HIS A 366 -22.56 -28.03 -74.09
C HIS A 366 -23.90 -28.56 -73.54
N ARG A 367 -24.60 -27.80 -72.69
CA ARG A 367 -25.98 -28.07 -72.24
C ARG A 367 -27.03 -27.32 -73.07
N GLU A 368 -26.65 -26.62 -74.14
CA GLU A 368 -27.54 -25.85 -75.02
C GLU A 368 -28.42 -26.74 -75.92
N GLY A 369 -29.44 -27.34 -75.30
CA GLY A 369 -30.76 -27.52 -75.91
C GLY A 369 -31.81 -26.57 -75.33
N ARG A 370 -31.52 -25.86 -74.23
CA ARG A 370 -32.44 -24.90 -73.61
C ARG A 370 -31.70 -23.70 -73.04
N ARG A 371 -31.76 -22.58 -73.77
CA ARG A 371 -31.52 -21.22 -73.24
C ARG A 371 -32.33 -21.04 -71.95
N MET A 372 -31.65 -20.95 -70.81
CA MET A 372 -32.29 -20.49 -69.58
C MET A 372 -32.52 -18.98 -69.72
N LYS A 373 -33.79 -18.59 -69.84
CA LYS A 373 -34.23 -17.20 -69.75
C LYS A 373 -33.78 -16.64 -68.40
N HIS A 374 -33.35 -15.38 -68.40
CA HIS A 374 -33.05 -14.60 -67.21
C HIS A 374 -34.10 -14.86 -66.12
N LEU A 375 -33.68 -15.58 -65.08
CA LEU A 375 -34.52 -15.96 -63.96
C LEU A 375 -34.37 -14.88 -62.88
N TRP A 376 -35.41 -14.06 -62.74
CA TRP A 376 -35.61 -13.23 -61.56
C TRP A 376 -35.89 -14.17 -60.37
N LEU A 377 -34.91 -14.31 -59.47
CA LEU A 377 -35.04 -15.10 -58.25
C LEU A 377 -35.91 -14.35 -57.23
N LEU A 378 -37.20 -14.68 -57.21
CA LEU A 378 -37.98 -14.75 -55.98
C LEU A 378 -38.26 -16.24 -55.74
N SER A 379 -37.68 -16.73 -54.64
CA SER A 379 -37.87 -18.01 -53.94
C SER A 379 -38.81 -19.04 -54.59
N ASP A 380 -38.24 -20.18 -54.99
CA ASP A 380 -38.86 -21.49 -54.83
C ASP A 380 -37.77 -22.56 -54.71
N PRO A 381 -38.02 -23.66 -53.97
CA PRO A 381 -36.98 -24.54 -53.43
C PRO A 381 -36.36 -25.45 -54.50
N ASP A 382 -35.04 -25.59 -54.42
CA ASP A 382 -34.18 -26.38 -55.29
C ASP A 382 -34.58 -27.86 -55.34
N VAL A 383 -35.19 -28.28 -56.46
CA VAL A 383 -35.27 -29.70 -56.85
C VAL A 383 -34.47 -29.86 -58.14
N GLY A 384 -33.23 -30.37 -58.02
CA GLY A 384 -32.43 -30.79 -59.17
C GLY A 384 -30.94 -30.45 -59.14
N ASN A 385 -30.49 -29.57 -58.23
CA ASN A 385 -29.08 -29.20 -58.10
C ASN A 385 -28.31 -30.16 -57.17
N GLY A 386 -28.09 -31.39 -57.64
CA GLY A 386 -27.33 -32.39 -56.88
C GLY A 386 -26.79 -33.56 -57.69
N SER A 387 -26.78 -33.50 -59.02
CA SER A 387 -26.41 -34.66 -59.87
C SER A 387 -25.14 -34.47 -60.71
N LEU A 388 -24.19 -33.64 -60.24
CA LEU A 388 -22.85 -33.68 -60.82
C LEU A 388 -22.11 -34.90 -60.24
N ILE A 389 -22.01 -35.98 -61.01
CA ILE A 389 -21.23 -37.16 -60.61
C ILE A 389 -19.76 -36.83 -60.86
N VAL A 390 -18.98 -36.79 -59.79
CA VAL A 390 -17.57 -36.44 -59.85
C VAL A 390 -16.74 -37.66 -59.51
N ASN A 391 -15.98 -38.16 -60.49
CA ASN A 391 -15.10 -39.31 -60.33
C ASN A 391 -13.66 -38.82 -60.18
N LEU A 392 -13.01 -39.26 -59.10
CA LEU A 392 -11.58 -39.07 -58.89
C LEU A 392 -10.85 -40.17 -59.65
N LYS A 393 -10.03 -39.81 -60.65
CA LYS A 393 -9.19 -40.77 -61.37
C LYS A 393 -7.73 -40.37 -61.20
N GLY A 394 -6.93 -41.28 -60.64
CA GLY A 394 -5.48 -41.14 -60.59
C GLY A 394 -4.88 -41.30 -61.99
N ASP A 395 -3.86 -40.49 -62.32
CA ASP A 395 -2.97 -40.79 -63.44
C ASP A 395 -1.76 -41.63 -62.99
N ASP A 396 -1.00 -42.12 -63.96
CA ASP A 396 0.15 -43.01 -63.72
C ASP A 396 1.34 -42.30 -63.02
N ASP A 397 1.29 -40.97 -62.88
CA ASP A 397 2.28 -40.15 -62.18
C ASP A 397 1.86 -39.82 -60.73
N GLY A 398 0.74 -40.38 -60.25
CA GLY A 398 0.28 -40.26 -58.86
C GLY A 398 -0.54 -39.00 -58.57
N HIS A 399 -0.98 -38.27 -59.59
CA HIS A 399 -1.88 -37.13 -59.40
C HIS A 399 -3.35 -37.56 -59.51
N VAL A 400 -4.18 -37.10 -58.57
CA VAL A 400 -5.62 -37.35 -58.61
C VAL A 400 -6.29 -36.21 -59.37
N LYS A 401 -6.83 -36.51 -60.55
CA LYS A 401 -7.60 -35.55 -61.34
C LYS A 401 -9.09 -35.81 -61.18
N ILE A 402 -9.83 -34.73 -60.92
CA ILE A 402 -11.28 -34.72 -60.83
C ILE A 402 -11.86 -34.75 -62.26
N ARG A 403 -12.64 -35.78 -62.62
CA ARG A 403 -13.39 -35.84 -63.88
C ARG A 403 -14.88 -35.95 -63.61
N VAL A 404 -15.68 -35.17 -64.31
CA VAL A 404 -17.15 -35.22 -64.23
C VAL A 404 -17.66 -36.35 -65.15
N GLY A 405 -18.44 -37.29 -64.61
CA GLY A 405 -18.95 -38.47 -65.33
C GLY A 405 -20.35 -38.26 -65.91
N ALA A 406 -20.61 -38.80 -67.10
CA ALA A 406 -21.95 -38.85 -67.71
C ALA A 406 -22.65 -40.19 -67.39
N ARG A 407 -23.95 -40.13 -67.04
CA ARG A 407 -24.76 -41.29 -66.64
C ARG A 407 -25.07 -42.17 -67.86
N GLN A 408 -24.60 -43.43 -67.85
CA GLN A 408 -25.03 -44.45 -68.82
C GLN A 408 -26.48 -44.89 -68.51
N GLN A 409 -27.32 -44.93 -69.54
CA GLN A 409 -28.69 -45.48 -69.51
C GLN A 409 -28.68 -46.95 -69.94
N GLY A 410 -29.27 -47.83 -69.12
CA GLY A 410 -29.65 -49.18 -69.53
C GLY A 410 -29.80 -50.16 -68.36
N GLU A 411 -31.05 -50.62 -68.15
CA GLU A 411 -31.50 -51.89 -67.50
C GLU A 411 -31.16 -52.09 -66.01
N GLU A 412 -32.00 -52.67 -65.14
CA GLU A 412 -33.43 -53.01 -65.09
C GLU A 412 -33.73 -53.25 -63.59
N GLU A 413 -34.99 -53.09 -63.21
CA GLU A 413 -35.52 -53.04 -61.85
C GLU A 413 -35.88 -54.43 -61.32
N ILE A 414 -35.39 -54.85 -60.13
CA ILE A 414 -36.09 -55.84 -59.29
C ILE A 414 -36.00 -55.46 -57.80
N THR A 415 -37.21 -55.35 -57.23
CA THR A 415 -37.62 -55.16 -55.85
C THR A 415 -37.35 -56.37 -54.95
N GLN A 416 -36.98 -56.16 -53.68
CA GLN A 416 -37.65 -56.70 -52.48
C GLN A 416 -36.88 -56.41 -51.19
N TYR A 417 -37.57 -55.81 -50.22
CA TYR A 417 -37.26 -55.86 -48.78
C TYR A 417 -37.65 -57.23 -48.20
N PRO A 418 -36.94 -57.74 -47.19
CA PRO A 418 -37.45 -57.67 -45.81
C PRO A 418 -36.30 -57.40 -44.77
N SER A 419 -36.49 -56.59 -43.72
CA SER A 419 -37.06 -56.89 -42.39
C SER A 419 -35.98 -56.68 -41.32
N ASP A 420 -36.30 -55.82 -40.35
CA ASP A 420 -35.90 -55.79 -38.93
C ASP A 420 -34.42 -55.97 -38.54
N GLU A 421 -33.86 -54.99 -37.82
CA GLU A 421 -33.65 -55.12 -36.36
C GLU A 421 -33.31 -53.77 -35.67
N LYS A 422 -34.27 -53.30 -34.88
CA LYS A 422 -34.21 -52.52 -33.63
C LYS A 422 -33.12 -51.46 -33.41
N THR A 423 -33.59 -50.22 -33.48
CA THR A 423 -33.20 -49.07 -32.65
C THR A 423 -33.49 -49.31 -31.16
N SER A 424 -32.52 -49.02 -30.28
CA SER A 424 -32.76 -48.65 -28.88
C SER A 424 -32.16 -47.28 -28.61
N TYR A 425 -33.01 -46.25 -28.58
CA TYR A 425 -32.73 -45.02 -27.86
C TYR A 425 -33.72 -44.96 -26.70
N LEU A 426 -33.18 -44.89 -25.48
CA LEU A 426 -33.93 -44.70 -24.26
C LEU A 426 -34.04 -43.19 -24.01
N GLU A 427 -35.29 -42.76 -23.87
CA GLU A 427 -35.73 -41.43 -23.46
C GLU A 427 -35.19 -41.04 -22.07
N LEU A 428 -35.12 -39.73 -21.82
CA LEU A 428 -36.01 -39.13 -20.82
C LEU A 428 -36.25 -37.63 -21.15
N GLY A 429 -37.53 -37.25 -21.28
CA GLY A 429 -38.02 -35.87 -21.22
C GLY A 429 -37.90 -35.29 -19.79
N GLU A 430 -38.35 -34.08 -19.47
CA GLU A 430 -39.48 -33.31 -20.02
C GLU A 430 -39.44 -31.87 -19.47
N ALA A 431 -39.87 -30.90 -20.31
CA ALA A 431 -40.69 -29.69 -20.08
C ALA A 431 -40.51 -28.79 -18.81
N ALA A 432 -40.70 -27.46 -18.81
CA ALA A 432 -41.54 -26.60 -19.65
C ALA A 432 -41.11 -25.11 -19.58
N MET A 433 -41.56 -24.37 -20.59
CA MET A 433 -41.41 -22.93 -20.87
C MET A 433 -42.10 -21.98 -19.87
N ALA A 434 -41.63 -20.73 -19.74
CA ALA A 434 -42.37 -19.52 -20.19
C ALA A 434 -41.70 -18.16 -19.79
N SER A 435 -41.44 -17.36 -20.82
CA SER A 435 -41.42 -15.88 -20.98
C SER A 435 -41.64 -14.88 -19.81
N VAL A 436 -40.62 -14.02 -19.57
CA VAL A 436 -40.54 -12.51 -19.69
C VAL A 436 -41.79 -11.68 -19.26
N PRO A 437 -41.70 -10.59 -18.43
CA PRO A 437 -41.01 -9.34 -18.83
C PRO A 437 -40.30 -8.45 -17.77
N LEU A 438 -39.44 -7.58 -18.33
CA LEU A 438 -38.70 -6.48 -17.71
C LEU A 438 -39.61 -5.35 -17.19
N THR A 439 -39.36 -4.84 -15.98
CA THR A 439 -39.33 -3.40 -15.62
C THR A 439 -38.77 -3.21 -14.19
N PRO A 440 -38.22 -2.02 -13.85
CA PRO A 440 -37.23 -1.85 -12.78
C PRO A 440 -37.88 -1.47 -11.44
N LYS A 441 -37.36 -2.02 -10.33
CA LYS A 441 -37.60 -1.49 -8.98
C LYS A 441 -36.32 -1.34 -8.17
N THR A 442 -36.29 -0.21 -7.50
CA THR A 442 -35.31 0.41 -6.60
C THR A 442 -34.83 -0.47 -5.43
N PRO A 443 -33.69 -0.10 -4.80
CA PRO A 443 -32.93 -1.00 -3.93
C PRO A 443 -33.57 -1.19 -2.55
N ALA A 444 -33.62 -2.45 -2.10
CA ALA A 444 -34.02 -2.82 -0.75
C ALA A 444 -32.88 -2.54 0.25
N LYS A 445 -33.24 -1.83 1.32
CA LYS A 445 -32.42 -1.56 2.50
C LYS A 445 -32.02 -2.86 3.20
N ILE A 446 -30.72 -3.08 3.34
CA ILE A 446 -30.16 -4.07 4.26
C ILE A 446 -30.19 -3.45 5.66
N LYS A 447 -31.06 -3.98 6.54
CA LYS A 447 -31.00 -3.78 7.99
C LYS A 447 -30.16 -4.92 8.58
N VAL A 448 -28.98 -4.60 9.08
CA VAL A 448 -28.25 -5.46 10.02
C VAL A 448 -28.53 -4.95 11.42
N GLY A 449 -28.98 -5.87 12.28
CA GLY A 449 -29.53 -5.60 13.60
C GLY A 449 -28.49 -5.17 14.63
N ILE A 450 -28.91 -4.21 15.44
CA ILE A 450 -28.32 -3.78 16.70
C ILE A 450 -28.78 -4.77 17.78
N PHE A 451 -27.84 -5.50 18.38
CA PHE A 451 -27.93 -5.97 19.76
C PHE A 451 -27.15 -4.94 20.61
N GLY A 452 -27.58 -4.44 21.75
CA GLY A 452 -28.63 -4.86 22.68
C GLY A 452 -28.16 -4.35 24.04
N SER A 453 -28.67 -3.19 24.45
CA SER A 453 -28.49 -2.59 25.76
C SER A 453 -29.22 -3.40 26.83
N HIS A 454 -28.55 -3.72 27.94
CA HIS A 454 -29.21 -4.08 29.20
C HIS A 454 -28.48 -3.45 30.39
N LEU A 455 -29.14 -2.48 31.01
CA LEU A 455 -29.05 -2.12 32.43
C LEU A 455 -30.46 -2.30 33.01
N PRO A 456 -30.60 -2.83 34.23
CA PRO A 456 -31.36 -2.08 35.25
C PRO A 456 -30.84 -2.22 36.69
N GLY A 457 -31.19 -1.24 37.54
CA GLY A 457 -31.07 -1.20 39.02
C GLY A 457 -30.06 -0.15 39.49
N GLN A 458 -30.39 1.02 40.06
CA GLN A 458 -31.18 1.33 41.26
C GLN A 458 -30.79 0.45 42.46
N ASP A 459 -29.72 0.86 43.16
CA ASP A 459 -29.77 1.57 44.45
C ASP A 459 -28.57 2.53 44.58
#